data_AF-A0A830BC85-F1
#
_entry.id   AF-A0A830BC85-F1
#
_cell.length_a   1.000
_cell.length_b   1.000
_cell.length_c   1.000
_cell.angle_alpha   90.00
_cell.angle_beta   90.00
_cell.angle_gamma   90.00
#
_symmetry.space_group_name_H-M   'P 1'
#
loop_
_entity.id
_entity.type
_entity.pdbx_description
1 polymer ?
#
loop_
_entity_poly.entity_id
_entity_poly.type
_entity_poly.pdbx_seq_one_letter_code
_entity_poly.pdbx_strand_id
1 'polypeptide(L)'
;MVRAVEESVRKNLNSALQSSPEPEIVTKKPSKPTVERSKIVISIQEKDGLKQFRVYKDDKFERLFKNYADRSKLDVKNLVFCFDGDKVSPAETP
;
A
#
# COMPACT_ATOMS: atom_id res chain seq x y z
N MET A 1 36.24 -27.85 5.09
CA MET A 1 36.77 -26.47 4.98
C MET A 1 35.64 -25.59 4.48
N VAL A 2 35.54 -24.41 5.07
CA VAL A 2 34.35 -23.56 5.30
C VAL A 2 33.87 -22.68 4.12
N ARG A 3 32.61 -22.18 4.27
CA ARG A 3 31.95 -20.95 3.71
C ARG A 3 31.09 -21.13 2.44
N ALA A 4 29.92 -20.51 2.23
CA ALA A 4 28.93 -19.75 3.02
C ALA A 4 27.72 -19.51 2.07
N VAL A 5 26.50 -19.94 2.43
CA VAL A 5 25.26 -19.16 2.69
C VAL A 5 24.89 -18.00 1.74
N GLU A 6 23.59 -18.02 1.35
CA GLU A 6 22.65 -16.88 1.12
C GLU A 6 22.13 -16.66 -0.31
N GLU A 7 20.86 -17.02 -0.54
CA GLU A 7 19.92 -16.01 -1.07
C GLU A 7 18.48 -16.24 -0.57
N SER A 8 18.15 -15.43 0.45
CA SER A 8 16.90 -14.68 0.64
C SER A 8 15.54 -15.37 0.42
N VAL A 9 15.04 -15.89 1.54
CA VAL A 9 13.66 -15.88 2.05
C VAL A 9 12.62 -15.17 1.14
N ARG A 10 11.96 -15.95 0.29
CA ARG A 10 10.64 -15.59 -0.26
C ARG A 10 9.60 -15.75 0.86
N LYS A 11 9.44 -14.70 1.69
CA LYS A 11 8.42 -14.64 2.75
C LYS A 11 7.04 -14.49 2.10
N ASN A 12 6.43 -15.64 1.83
CA ASN A 12 5.01 -15.85 1.59
C ASN A 12 4.27 -15.47 2.89
N LEU A 13 3.69 -14.26 2.95
CA LEU A 13 2.87 -13.80 4.08
C LEU A 13 1.38 -13.85 3.69
N ASN A 14 0.95 -15.02 3.25
CA ASN A 14 -0.43 -15.31 2.86
C ASN A 14 -1.06 -16.39 3.76
N SER A 15 -0.55 -16.57 4.97
CA SER A 15 -1.09 -17.51 5.95
C SER A 15 -1.43 -16.83 7.27
N ALA A 16 -2.36 -15.87 7.22
CA ALA A 16 -3.16 -15.51 8.37
C ALA A 16 -4.53 -15.14 7.82
N LEU A 17 -5.44 -16.11 7.87
CA LEU A 17 -6.91 -16.03 7.85
C LEU A 17 -7.46 -17.36 7.26
N GLN A 18 -7.04 -18.49 7.83
CA GLN A 18 -7.81 -19.72 7.81
C GLN A 18 -7.86 -20.23 9.24
N SER A 19 -8.89 -19.80 9.98
CA SER A 19 -9.36 -20.50 11.16
C SER A 19 -10.88 -20.42 11.20
N SER A 20 -11.46 -21.61 11.34
CA SER A 20 -12.85 -21.97 11.64
C SER A 20 -13.84 -22.11 10.47
N PRO A 21 -14.37 -23.34 10.26
CA PRO A 21 -15.67 -23.57 9.66
C PRO A 21 -16.75 -23.56 10.75
N GLU A 22 -17.87 -22.85 10.54
CA GLU A 22 -19.22 -23.33 10.84
C GLU A 22 -20.29 -22.34 10.31
N PRO A 23 -21.50 -22.83 9.97
CA PRO A 23 -22.48 -22.11 9.18
C PRO A 23 -23.53 -21.43 10.06
N GLU A 24 -23.68 -20.12 9.94
CA GLU A 24 -24.93 -19.48 10.36
C GLU A 24 -25.48 -18.57 9.27
N ILE A 25 -26.70 -18.94 8.90
CA ILE A 25 -27.62 -18.25 8.03
C ILE A 25 -27.98 -16.90 8.70
N VAL A 26 -28.53 -15.98 7.90
CA VAL A 26 -29.39 -14.85 8.28
C VAL A 26 -28.77 -13.46 8.01
N THR A 27 -29.52 -12.72 7.19
CA THR A 27 -29.45 -11.29 6.85
C THR A 27 -28.61 -10.88 5.63
N LYS A 28 -29.14 -11.16 4.43
CA LYS A 28 -28.84 -10.37 3.22
C LYS A 28 -29.29 -8.92 3.43
N LYS A 29 -28.44 -8.09 4.03
CA LYS A 29 -28.48 -6.63 3.88
C LYS A 29 -28.13 -6.33 2.42
N PRO A 30 -28.77 -5.38 1.70
CA PRO A 30 -28.41 -5.10 0.33
C PRO A 30 -26.98 -4.55 0.33
N SER A 31 -26.02 -5.41 -0.01
CA SER A 31 -24.67 -5.01 -0.31
C SER A 31 -24.78 -4.03 -1.47
N LYS A 32 -24.52 -2.74 -1.19
CA LYS A 32 -24.29 -1.73 -2.22
C LYS A 32 -23.43 -2.37 -3.31
N PRO A 33 -23.70 -2.13 -4.62
CA PRO A 33 -22.89 -2.70 -5.67
C PRO A 33 -21.43 -2.43 -5.32
N THR A 34 -20.66 -3.50 -5.14
CA THR A 34 -19.23 -3.41 -4.88
C THR A 34 -18.63 -2.87 -6.16
N VAL A 35 -18.55 -1.54 -6.27
CA VAL A 35 -17.84 -0.86 -7.34
C VAL A 35 -16.42 -1.42 -7.29
N GLU A 36 -16.05 -2.17 -8.32
CA GLU A 36 -14.75 -2.80 -8.41
C GLU A 36 -13.69 -1.71 -8.58
N ARG A 37 -12.97 -1.39 -7.50
CA ARG A 37 -11.98 -0.32 -7.49
C ARG A 37 -10.62 -0.84 -7.92
N SER A 38 -10.13 -0.30 -9.03
CA SER A 38 -8.81 -0.64 -9.58
C SER A 38 -7.68 -0.12 -8.71
N LYS A 39 -6.63 -0.94 -8.54
CA LYS A 39 -5.41 -0.58 -7.80
C LYS A 39 -4.23 -0.41 -8.73
N ILE A 40 -3.34 0.51 -8.39
CA ILE A 40 -2.01 0.65 -9.01
C ILE A 40 -0.90 0.58 -7.95
N VAL A 41 0.33 0.37 -8.40
CA VAL A 41 1.53 0.42 -7.57
C VAL A 41 2.29 1.69 -7.90
N ILE A 42 2.53 2.52 -6.88
CA ILE A 42 3.35 3.72 -6.99
C ILE A 42 4.67 3.45 -6.29
N SER A 43 5.78 3.72 -6.99
CA SER A 43 7.13 3.66 -6.42
C SER A 43 7.61 5.07 -6.14
N ILE A 44 7.96 5.36 -4.89
CA ILE A 44 8.50 6.64 -4.46
C ILE A 44 10.01 6.45 -4.25
N GLN A 45 10.80 7.27 -4.92
CA GLN A 45 12.25 7.28 -4.77
C GLN A 45 12.66 8.13 -3.56
N GLU A 46 13.44 7.53 -2.67
CA GLU A 46 14.04 8.17 -1.50
C GLU A 46 15.56 8.03 -1.53
N LYS A 47 16.23 8.61 -0.51
CA LYS A 47 17.70 8.55 -0.41
C LYS A 47 18.23 7.13 -0.27
N ASP A 48 17.48 6.27 0.41
CA ASP A 48 17.88 4.90 0.77
C ASP A 48 17.31 3.83 -0.19
N GLY A 49 16.54 4.21 -1.21
CA GLY A 49 15.99 3.27 -2.19
C GLY A 49 14.62 3.64 -2.76
N LEU A 50 13.87 2.63 -3.17
CA LEU A 50 12.51 2.76 -3.70
C LEU A 50 11.51 2.17 -2.70
N LYS A 51 10.48 2.95 -2.34
CA LYS A 51 9.34 2.47 -1.54
C LYS A 51 8.09 2.32 -2.40
N GLN A 52 7.49 1.13 -2.36
CA GLN A 52 6.29 0.83 -3.13
C GLN A 52 5.03 0.89 -2.27
N PHE A 53 3.98 1.47 -2.84
CA PHE A 53 2.67 1.61 -2.23
C PHE A 53 1.59 1.20 -3.21
N ARG A 54 0.62 0.41 -2.72
CA ARG A 54 -0.53 -0.02 -3.51
C ARG A 54 -1.72 0.86 -3.16
N VAL A 55 -2.16 1.66 -4.13
CA VAL A 55 -3.24 2.65 -3.96
C VAL A 55 -4.37 2.36 -4.92
N TYR A 56 -5.58 2.78 -4.57
CA TYR A 56 -6.70 2.75 -5.51
C TYR A 56 -6.60 3.96 -6.47
N LYS A 57 -7.04 3.80 -7.71
CA LYS A 57 -7.04 4.88 -8.71
C LYS A 57 -7.97 6.05 -8.35
N ASP A 58 -8.98 5.80 -7.54
CA ASP A 58 -9.95 6.80 -7.08
C ASP A 58 -9.59 7.39 -5.70
N ASP A 59 -8.57 6.85 -5.03
CA ASP A 59 -8.13 7.37 -3.73
C ASP A 59 -7.21 8.57 -3.93
N LYS A 60 -7.43 9.62 -3.14
CA LYS A 60 -6.54 10.79 -3.10
C LYS A 60 -5.17 10.44 -2.54
N PHE A 61 -4.14 11.16 -2.99
CA PHE A 61 -2.77 11.00 -2.52
C PHE A 61 -2.56 11.35 -1.05
N GLU A 62 -3.46 12.09 -0.41
CA GLU A 62 -3.37 12.42 1.02
C GLU A 62 -3.10 11.18 1.90
N ARG A 63 -3.76 10.06 1.60
CA ARG A 63 -3.56 8.80 2.31
C ARG A 63 -2.18 8.20 2.02
N LEU A 64 -1.70 8.29 0.78
CA LEU A 64 -0.36 7.84 0.40
C LEU A 64 0.71 8.65 1.14
N PHE A 65 0.57 9.97 1.16
CA PHE A 65 1.55 10.88 1.78
C PHE A 65 1.66 10.65 3.29
N LYS A 66 0.52 10.49 3.97
CA LYS A 66 0.50 10.12 5.40
C LYS A 66 1.21 8.78 5.64
N ASN A 67 0.86 7.74 4.89
CA ASN A 67 1.51 6.43 5.00
C ASN A 67 3.02 6.48 4.72
N TYR A 68 3.45 7.31 3.77
CA TYR A 68 4.87 7.49 3.48
C TYR A 68 5.60 8.22 4.62
N ALA A 69 5.00 9.31 5.13
CA ALA A 69 5.53 10.09 6.24
C ALA A 69 5.71 9.23 7.49
N ASP A 70 4.69 8.43 7.85
CA ASP A 70 4.73 7.51 8.99
C ASP A 70 5.84 6.46 8.84
N ARG A 71 5.96 5.85 7.66
CA ARG A 71 7.01 4.84 7.38
C ARG A 71 8.41 5.42 7.38
N SER A 72 8.56 6.67 7.01
CA SER A 72 9.85 7.36 6.93
C SER A 72 10.16 8.16 8.20
N LYS A 73 9.24 8.16 9.19
CA LYS A 73 9.34 8.95 10.43
C LYS A 73 9.57 10.45 10.17
N LEU A 74 8.94 10.97 9.12
CA LEU A 74 9.01 12.37 8.72
C LEU A 74 7.63 13.03 8.91
N ASP A 75 7.59 14.34 9.07
CA ASP A 75 6.33 15.09 9.02
C ASP A 75 5.95 15.31 7.55
N VAL A 76 4.69 15.02 7.20
CA VAL A 76 4.14 15.27 5.87
C VAL A 76 4.30 16.72 5.41
N LYS A 77 4.31 17.68 6.33
CA LYS A 77 4.53 19.11 6.03
C LYS A 77 5.93 19.42 5.52
N ASN A 78 6.90 18.57 5.84
CA ASN A 78 8.29 18.71 5.41
C ASN A 78 8.58 17.91 4.13
N LEU A 79 7.54 17.35 3.50
CA LEU A 79 7.65 16.54 2.29
C LEU A 79 6.98 17.24 1.12
N VAL A 80 7.65 17.21 -0.03
CA VAL A 80 7.09 17.61 -1.32
C VAL A 80 7.23 16.42 -2.25
N PHE A 81 6.11 16.00 -2.83
CA PHE A 81 6.08 14.92 -3.81
C PHE A 81 6.01 15.53 -5.19
N CYS A 82 6.84 15.04 -6.11
CA CYS A 82 6.87 15.47 -7.49
C CYS A 82 6.73 14.29 -8.44
N PHE A 83 6.04 14.50 -9.56
CA PHE A 83 5.90 13.56 -10.66
C PHE A 83 6.04 14.32 -11.97
N ASP A 84 6.88 13.84 -12.90
CA ASP A 84 7.19 14.51 -14.17
C ASP A 84 7.63 15.98 -14.05
N GLY A 85 8.23 16.34 -12.91
CA GLY A 85 8.67 17.72 -12.62
C GLY A 85 7.61 18.59 -11.95
N ASP A 86 6.36 18.15 -11.91
CA ASP A 86 5.25 18.86 -11.27
C ASP A 86 5.03 18.42 -9.83
N LYS A 87 4.60 19.36 -8.98
CA LYS A 87 4.25 19.07 -7.59
C LYS A 87 2.90 18.38 -7.52
N VAL A 88 2.86 17.23 -6.89
CA VAL A 88 1.63 16.46 -6.69
C VAL A 88 0.89 16.97 -5.45
N SER A 89 -0.38 17.30 -5.63
CA SER A 89 -1.24 17.76 -4.54
C SER A 89 -1.85 16.59 -3.76
N PRO A 90 -2.03 16.68 -2.43
CA PRO A 90 -2.70 15.62 -1.66
C PRO A 90 -4.15 15.38 -2.09
N ALA A 91 -4.79 16.34 -2.78
CA ALA A 91 -6.16 16.23 -3.24
C ALA A 91 -6.31 15.48 -4.58
N GLU A 92 -5.20 15.26 -5.30
CA GLU A 92 -5.18 14.57 -6.60
C GLU A 92 -5.23 13.06 -6.43
N THR A 93 -5.58 12.38 -7.52
CA THR A 93 -5.65 10.93 -7.61
C THR A 93 -4.60 10.40 -8.60
N PRO A 94 -4.17 9.13 -8.47
CA PRO A 94 -3.18 8.53 -9.36
C PRO A 94 -3.56 8.35 -10.83
#